data_AF-A0A2C5ZQ54-F1
#
_entry.id   AF-A0A2C5ZQ54-F1
#
_cell.length_a   1.000
_cell.length_b   1.000
_cell.length_c   1.000
_cell.angle_alpha   90.00
_cell.angle_beta   90.00
_cell.angle_gamma   90.00
#
_symmetry.space_group_name_H-M   'P 1'
#
loop_
_entity.id
_entity.type
_entity.pdbx_description
1 polymer ?
#
loop_
_entity_poly.entity_id
_entity_poly.type
_entity_poly.pdbx_seq_one_letter_code
_entity_poly.pdbx_strand_id
1 'polypeptide(L)'
;MASPSAHAMPEHWTELIAAKQQKQLCWEELRALQSACEKTCGKTQVAECDDCYGKALNRMRQRYTASREREWFTQRKAFLHELEELFQEAMERKRSLEFVEARIESEKEAWYRWVLRKYPEFIAVSEGEARQEELRGMLDDPDRSRQELVGMMLEGVGAPAGWPSSVAAFAERVVAARGDAAELKRLYVAEFFLGRPPRGEVMENAQKYLDEYRASASLTLEDPPATAGRAPAGQDGL
;
A
#
# COMPACT_ATOMS: atom_id res chain seq x y z
N MET A 1 14.84 19.86 24.43
CA MET A 1 15.10 19.02 23.25
C MET A 1 13.77 18.39 22.87
N ALA A 2 13.25 18.71 21.69
CA ALA A 2 11.97 18.20 21.23
C ALA A 2 12.12 16.70 20.95
N SER A 3 11.26 15.87 21.56
CA SER A 3 11.13 14.47 21.18
C SER A 3 10.92 14.39 19.67
N PRO A 4 11.65 13.55 18.92
CA PRO A 4 11.29 13.28 17.55
C PRO A 4 9.86 12.75 17.57
N SER A 5 8.95 13.44 16.88
CA SER A 5 7.59 12.97 16.68
C SER A 5 7.71 11.61 16.01
N ALA A 6 7.53 10.54 16.79
CA ALA A 6 7.38 9.19 16.30
C ALA A 6 6.04 9.16 15.54
N HIS A 7 6.04 9.68 14.33
CA HIS A 7 5.06 9.33 13.33
C HIS A 7 5.37 7.89 12.93
N ALA A 8 5.08 6.94 13.84
CA ALA A 8 4.92 5.53 13.49
C ALA A 8 3.82 5.51 12.43
N MET A 9 4.25 5.40 11.18
CA MET A 9 3.33 5.20 10.09
C MET A 9 2.81 3.77 10.28
N PRO A 10 1.49 3.56 10.23
CA PRO A 10 0.93 2.22 10.29
C PRO A 10 1.50 1.42 9.15
N GLU A 11 1.70 0.12 9.42
CA GLU A 11 2.33 -0.80 8.48
C GLU A 11 1.77 -0.58 7.07
N HIS A 12 2.61 -0.30 6.09
CA HIS A 12 2.21 -0.07 4.69
C HIS A 12 1.40 -1.26 4.13
N TRP A 13 1.57 -2.45 4.71
CA TRP A 13 0.69 -3.59 4.49
C TRP A 13 -0.76 -3.35 4.91
N THR A 14 -1.01 -2.69 6.04
CA THR A 14 -2.35 -2.28 6.50
C THR A 14 -3.06 -1.40 5.47
N GLU A 15 -2.35 -0.41 4.92
CA GLU A 15 -2.90 0.46 3.86
C GLU A 15 -3.19 -0.34 2.57
N LEU A 16 -2.33 -1.30 2.22
CA LEU A 16 -2.53 -2.20 1.07
C LEU A 16 -3.75 -3.13 1.26
N ILE A 17 -3.91 -3.71 2.45
CA ILE A 17 -5.02 -4.59 2.80
C ILE A 17 -6.33 -3.81 2.75
N ALA A 18 -6.38 -2.63 3.39
CA ALA A 18 -7.53 -1.74 3.36
C ALA A 18 -7.92 -1.40 1.91
N ALA A 19 -6.94 -1.01 1.09
CA ALA A 19 -7.17 -0.70 -0.32
C ALA A 19 -7.72 -1.91 -1.10
N LYS A 20 -7.19 -3.13 -0.86
CA LYS A 20 -7.70 -4.36 -1.47
C LYS A 20 -9.15 -4.66 -1.06
N GLN A 21 -9.44 -4.59 0.23
CA GLN A 21 -10.79 -4.84 0.76
C GLN A 21 -11.80 -3.83 0.22
N GLN A 22 -11.47 -2.54 0.25
CA GLN A 22 -12.36 -1.50 -0.28
C GLN A 22 -12.57 -1.61 -1.79
N LYS A 23 -11.54 -2.01 -2.55
CA LYS A 23 -11.68 -2.29 -3.98
C LYS A 23 -12.63 -3.47 -4.22
N GLN A 24 -12.50 -4.54 -3.44
CA GLN A 24 -13.36 -5.72 -3.56
C GLN A 24 -14.81 -5.38 -3.25
N LEU A 25 -15.08 -4.66 -2.15
CA LEU A 25 -16.42 -4.21 -1.79
C LEU A 25 -17.05 -3.33 -2.89
N CYS A 26 -16.28 -2.36 -3.40
CA CYS A 26 -16.73 -1.51 -4.50
C CYS A 26 -17.10 -2.32 -5.74
N TRP A 27 -16.28 -3.31 -6.09
CA TRP A 27 -16.50 -4.16 -7.24
C TRP A 27 -17.72 -5.08 -7.09
N GLU A 28 -17.93 -5.66 -5.91
CA GLU A 28 -19.10 -6.49 -5.61
C GLU A 28 -20.40 -5.69 -5.73
N GLU A 29 -20.41 -4.46 -5.21
CA GLU A 29 -21.57 -3.56 -5.31
C GLU A 29 -21.82 -3.08 -6.73
N LEU A 30 -20.77 -2.77 -7.51
CA LEU A 30 -20.90 -2.43 -8.93
C LEU A 30 -21.44 -3.60 -9.76
N ARG A 31 -21.00 -4.83 -9.46
CA ARG A 31 -21.55 -6.04 -10.09
C ARG A 31 -23.02 -6.25 -9.72
N ALA A 32 -23.39 -6.04 -8.46
CA ALA A 32 -24.78 -6.12 -8.03
C ALA A 32 -25.65 -5.07 -8.75
N LEU A 33 -25.14 -3.84 -8.91
CA LEU A 33 -25.78 -2.79 -9.70
C LEU A 33 -25.93 -3.19 -11.17
N GLN A 34 -24.92 -3.81 -11.77
CA GLN A 34 -24.99 -4.30 -13.15
C GLN A 34 -26.07 -5.37 -13.30
N SER A 35 -26.09 -6.37 -12.43
CA SER A 35 -27.13 -7.42 -12.45
C SER A 35 -28.54 -6.87 -12.18
N ALA A 36 -28.66 -5.84 -11.33
CA ALA A 36 -29.94 -5.15 -11.12
C ALA A 36 -30.38 -4.38 -12.37
N CYS A 37 -29.48 -3.63 -13.00
CA CYS A 37 -29.74 -2.87 -14.23
C CYS A 37 -30.24 -3.77 -15.37
N GLU A 38 -29.62 -4.94 -15.54
CA GLU A 38 -30.05 -5.92 -16.54
C GLU A 38 -31.48 -6.41 -16.28
N LYS A 39 -31.81 -6.72 -15.01
CA LYS A 39 -33.14 -7.22 -14.62
C LYS A 39 -34.24 -6.16 -14.65
N THR A 40 -33.96 -4.94 -14.23
CA THR A 40 -34.97 -3.89 -14.05
C THR A 40 -35.06 -2.94 -15.23
N CYS A 41 -33.93 -2.63 -15.87
CA CYS A 41 -33.85 -1.66 -16.96
C CYS A 41 -33.63 -2.33 -18.32
N GLY A 42 -33.33 -3.64 -18.37
CA GLY A 42 -33.11 -4.39 -19.60
C GLY A 42 -31.79 -4.04 -20.31
N LYS A 43 -30.86 -3.37 -19.62
CA LYS A 43 -29.57 -2.94 -20.17
C LYS A 43 -28.44 -3.83 -19.67
N THR A 44 -27.67 -4.41 -20.57
CA THR A 44 -26.50 -5.24 -20.23
C THR A 44 -25.33 -4.40 -19.71
N GLN A 45 -25.20 -3.17 -20.23
CA GLN A 45 -24.17 -2.21 -19.82
C GLN A 45 -24.79 -1.08 -19.01
N VAL A 46 -24.26 -0.87 -17.79
CA VAL A 46 -24.72 0.19 -16.89
C VAL A 46 -24.51 1.59 -17.50
N ALA A 47 -23.49 1.77 -18.34
CA ALA A 47 -23.20 3.04 -19.01
C ALA A 47 -24.31 3.51 -19.98
N GLU A 48 -25.12 2.58 -20.49
CA GLU A 48 -26.25 2.85 -21.40
C GLU A 48 -27.55 3.19 -20.65
N CYS A 49 -27.55 3.13 -19.32
CA CYS A 49 -28.71 3.43 -18.48
C CYS A 49 -28.42 4.68 -17.65
N ASP A 50 -29.06 5.80 -17.94
CA ASP A 50 -28.81 7.06 -17.23
C ASP A 50 -29.02 6.94 -15.71
N ASP A 51 -30.08 6.24 -15.28
CA ASP A 51 -30.37 6.00 -13.86
C ASP A 51 -29.32 5.14 -13.15
N CYS A 52 -28.78 4.13 -13.83
CA CYS A 52 -27.81 3.21 -13.23
C CYS A 52 -26.37 3.71 -13.36
N TYR A 53 -26.07 4.48 -14.41
CA TYR A 53 -24.78 5.11 -14.63
C TYR A 53 -24.43 6.07 -13.49
N GLY A 54 -25.35 6.97 -13.13
CA GLY A 54 -25.15 7.87 -11.98
C GLY A 54 -24.95 7.12 -10.66
N LYS A 55 -25.70 6.03 -10.44
CA LYS A 55 -25.53 5.18 -9.25
C LYS A 55 -24.17 4.50 -9.20
N ALA A 56 -23.69 3.97 -10.33
CA ALA A 56 -22.38 3.34 -10.42
C ALA A 56 -21.25 4.35 -10.16
N LEU A 57 -21.32 5.54 -10.76
CA LEU A 57 -20.35 6.60 -10.51
C LEU A 57 -20.37 7.08 -9.06
N ASN A 58 -21.56 7.27 -8.49
CA ASN A 58 -21.67 7.64 -7.09
C ASN A 58 -21.09 6.55 -6.17
N ARG A 59 -21.24 5.27 -6.53
CA ARG A 59 -20.62 4.18 -5.76
C ARG A 59 -19.09 4.19 -5.87
N MET A 60 -18.55 4.44 -7.06
CA MET A 60 -17.11 4.62 -7.26
C MET A 60 -16.57 5.80 -6.46
N ARG A 61 -17.26 6.94 -6.49
CA ARG A 61 -16.95 8.13 -5.68
C ARG A 61 -16.90 7.83 -4.19
N GLN A 62 -17.91 7.12 -3.66
CA GLN A 62 -17.97 6.73 -2.25
C GLN A 62 -16.79 5.87 -1.79
N ARG A 63 -16.13 5.11 -2.69
CA ARG A 63 -14.91 4.38 -2.34
C ARG A 63 -13.80 5.31 -1.82
N TYR A 64 -13.73 6.54 -2.32
CA TYR A 64 -12.70 7.50 -1.94
C TYR A 64 -13.14 8.41 -0.79
N THR A 65 -14.44 8.72 -0.69
CA THR A 65 -14.95 9.71 0.27
C THR A 65 -15.57 9.12 1.53
N ALA A 66 -16.07 7.88 1.47
CA ALA A 66 -16.74 7.22 2.59
C ALA A 66 -15.86 6.15 3.29
N SER A 67 -14.67 5.87 2.75
CA SER A 67 -13.72 4.94 3.39
C SER A 67 -13.30 5.50 4.74
N ARG A 68 -13.56 4.73 5.80
CA ARG A 68 -13.10 5.04 7.18
C ARG A 68 -11.71 4.51 7.44
N GLU A 69 -11.24 3.62 6.57
CA GLU A 69 -9.92 3.03 6.66
C GLU A 69 -8.87 4.01 6.18
N ARG A 70 -7.68 3.87 6.74
CA ARG A 70 -6.53 4.63 6.28
C ARG A 70 -5.98 3.99 5.00
N GLU A 71 -5.91 4.79 3.95
CA GLU A 71 -5.39 4.44 2.63
C GLU A 71 -4.40 5.53 2.15
N TRP A 72 -3.72 5.26 1.04
CA TRP A 72 -2.69 6.13 0.46
C TRP A 72 -3.17 7.58 0.18
N PHE A 73 -4.47 7.79 0.00
CA PHE A 73 -5.07 9.11 -0.27
C PHE A 73 -5.69 9.78 0.96
N THR A 74 -5.78 9.13 2.12
CA THR A 74 -6.55 9.62 3.28
C THR A 74 -6.14 11.02 3.74
N GLN A 75 -4.87 11.39 3.61
CA GLN A 75 -4.36 12.71 3.99
C GLN A 75 -4.37 13.74 2.85
N ARG A 76 -4.76 13.34 1.63
CA ARG A 76 -4.68 14.17 0.42
C ARG A 76 -6.00 14.92 0.19
N LYS A 77 -6.35 15.81 1.12
CA LYS A 77 -7.66 16.50 1.14
C LYS A 77 -7.96 17.28 -0.14
N ALA A 78 -6.98 17.96 -0.71
CA ALA A 78 -7.14 18.71 -1.96
C ALA A 78 -7.47 17.78 -3.13
N PHE A 79 -6.75 16.67 -3.26
CA PHE A 79 -7.03 15.64 -4.26
C PHE A 79 -8.42 15.01 -4.07
N LEU A 80 -8.84 14.73 -2.83
CA LEU A 80 -10.17 14.18 -2.57
C LEU A 80 -11.30 15.15 -2.96
N HIS A 81 -11.09 16.46 -2.75
CA HIS A 81 -12.04 17.48 -3.19
C HIS A 81 -12.10 17.58 -4.72
N GLU A 82 -10.95 17.61 -5.38
CA GLU A 82 -10.86 17.58 -6.84
C GLU A 82 -11.55 16.32 -7.41
N LEU A 83 -11.31 15.16 -6.80
CA LEU A 83 -11.89 13.90 -7.24
C LEU A 83 -13.41 13.87 -7.12
N GLU A 84 -13.97 14.49 -6.07
CA GLU A 84 -15.41 14.67 -5.90
C GLU A 84 -16.01 15.47 -7.07
N GLU A 85 -15.37 16.59 -7.45
CA GLU A 85 -15.77 17.41 -8.60
C GLU A 85 -15.69 16.62 -9.91
N LEU A 86 -14.61 15.85 -10.11
CA LEU A 86 -14.43 15.03 -11.31
C LEU A 86 -15.50 13.93 -11.44
N PHE A 87 -15.90 13.29 -10.35
CA PHE A 87 -17.02 12.35 -10.38
C PHE A 87 -18.35 13.03 -10.66
N GLN A 88 -18.56 14.25 -10.15
CA GLN A 88 -19.75 15.04 -10.48
C GLN A 88 -19.80 15.39 -11.97
N GLU A 89 -18.70 15.87 -12.55
CA GLU A 89 -18.59 16.13 -13.98
C GLU A 89 -18.81 14.86 -14.82
N ALA A 90 -18.32 13.70 -14.35
CA ALA A 90 -18.52 12.42 -15.03
C ALA A 90 -19.99 11.96 -14.99
N MET A 91 -20.71 12.21 -13.89
CA MET A 91 -22.15 11.94 -13.79
C MET A 91 -22.95 12.82 -14.75
N GLU A 92 -22.51 14.06 -14.95
CA GLU A 92 -23.08 14.99 -15.93
C GLU A 92 -22.60 14.74 -17.36
N ARG A 93 -21.81 13.68 -17.60
CA ARG A 93 -21.21 13.32 -18.89
C ARG A 93 -20.32 14.41 -19.52
N LYS A 94 -19.85 15.37 -18.71
CA LYS A 94 -18.91 16.42 -19.13
C LYS A 94 -17.47 15.94 -19.18
N ARG A 95 -17.20 14.84 -18.47
CA ARG A 95 -15.87 14.23 -18.36
C ARG A 95 -15.99 12.71 -18.44
N SER A 96 -14.97 12.06 -18.99
CA SER A 96 -14.97 10.61 -19.15
C SER A 96 -14.39 9.94 -17.91
N LEU A 97 -14.77 8.68 -17.69
CA LEU A 97 -14.24 7.87 -16.59
C LEU A 97 -12.73 7.63 -16.73
N GLU A 98 -12.25 7.51 -17.97
CA GLU A 98 -10.82 7.34 -18.27
C GLU A 98 -10.01 8.54 -17.78
N PHE A 99 -10.57 9.76 -17.86
CA PHE A 99 -9.91 10.95 -17.32
C PHE A 99 -9.81 10.88 -15.79
N VAL A 100 -10.91 10.46 -15.12
CA VAL A 100 -10.93 10.31 -13.66
C VAL A 100 -9.88 9.27 -13.22
N GLU A 101 -9.81 8.13 -13.91
CA GLU A 101 -8.83 7.08 -13.67
C GLU A 101 -7.39 7.57 -13.88
N ALA A 102 -7.12 8.26 -14.99
CA ALA A 102 -5.80 8.84 -15.25
C ALA A 102 -5.37 9.81 -14.14
N ARG A 103 -6.28 10.65 -13.64
CA ARG A 103 -5.99 11.57 -12.53
C ARG A 103 -5.68 10.83 -11.23
N ILE A 104 -6.43 9.78 -10.92
CA ILE A 104 -6.17 8.91 -9.75
C ILE A 104 -4.79 8.27 -9.85
N GLU A 105 -4.45 7.69 -11.00
CA GLU A 105 -3.17 7.00 -11.20
C GLU A 105 -1.98 7.98 -11.14
N SER A 106 -2.13 9.19 -11.67
CA SER A 106 -1.15 10.27 -11.54
C SER A 106 -0.92 10.68 -10.08
N GLU A 107 -1.99 10.88 -9.29
CA GLU A 107 -1.85 11.22 -7.87
C GLU A 107 -1.18 10.10 -7.08
N LYS A 108 -1.55 8.85 -7.39
CA LYS A 108 -1.01 7.66 -6.76
C LYS A 108 0.48 7.51 -7.05
N GLU A 109 0.92 7.80 -8.28
CA GLU A 109 2.33 7.84 -8.63
C GLU A 109 3.09 8.91 -7.83
N ALA A 110 2.56 10.14 -7.78
CA ALA A 110 3.15 11.22 -6.99
C ALA A 110 3.25 10.84 -5.50
N TRP A 111 2.26 10.10 -4.97
CA TRP A 111 2.30 9.52 -3.64
C TRP A 111 3.46 8.54 -3.46
N TYR A 112 3.58 7.54 -4.33
CA TYR A 112 4.63 6.53 -4.22
C TYR A 112 6.03 7.16 -4.26
N ARG A 113 6.26 8.11 -5.18
CA ARG A 113 7.52 8.86 -5.27
C ARG A 113 7.81 9.64 -3.99
N TRP A 114 6.80 10.27 -3.39
CA TRP A 114 6.96 10.95 -2.10
C TRP A 114 7.28 9.99 -0.97
N VAL A 115 6.61 8.83 -0.90
CA VAL A 115 6.88 7.79 0.10
C VAL A 115 8.33 7.32 -0.01
N LEU A 116 8.79 6.96 -1.22
CA LEU A 116 10.15 6.47 -1.44
C LEU A 116 11.22 7.52 -1.08
N ARG A 117 10.96 8.81 -1.31
CA ARG A 117 11.86 9.89 -0.86
C ARG A 117 11.91 10.06 0.65
N LYS A 118 10.79 9.80 1.34
CA LYS A 118 10.69 9.93 2.79
C LYS A 118 11.47 8.84 3.54
N TYR A 119 11.68 7.68 2.90
CA TYR A 119 12.33 6.51 3.48
C TYR A 119 13.63 6.18 2.73
N PRO A 120 14.72 6.92 3.02
CA PRO A 120 16.01 6.71 2.37
C PRO A 120 16.57 5.31 2.62
N GLU A 121 16.07 4.56 3.59
CA GLU A 121 16.43 3.18 3.88
C GLU A 121 16.19 2.27 2.67
N PHE A 122 15.12 2.50 1.90
CA PHE A 122 14.86 1.75 0.67
C PHE A 122 15.93 1.97 -0.40
N ILE A 123 16.54 3.16 -0.41
CA ILE A 123 17.63 3.49 -1.31
C ILE A 123 18.93 2.90 -0.74
N ALA A 124 19.14 2.97 0.58
CA ALA A 124 20.34 2.49 1.25
C ALA A 124 20.55 0.97 1.12
N VAL A 125 19.48 0.18 0.99
CA VAL A 125 19.58 -1.27 0.75
C VAL A 125 19.95 -1.64 -0.68
N SER A 126 19.90 -0.69 -1.62
CA SER A 126 20.31 -0.96 -3.00
C SER A 126 21.84 -1.03 -3.13
N GLU A 127 22.30 -2.03 -3.89
CA GLU A 127 23.73 -2.30 -4.08
C GLU A 127 24.40 -1.21 -4.93
N GLY A 128 25.34 -0.48 -4.32
CA GLY A 128 26.26 0.45 -4.98
C GLY A 128 25.81 1.91 -5.03
N GLU A 129 26.74 2.85 -4.76
CA GLU A 129 26.46 4.29 -4.69
C GLU A 129 25.90 4.87 -5.99
N ALA A 130 26.38 4.42 -7.15
CA ALA A 130 25.89 4.88 -8.45
C ALA A 130 24.39 4.56 -8.65
N ARG A 131 23.95 3.39 -8.18
CA ARG A 131 22.55 2.96 -8.26
C ARG A 131 21.66 3.76 -7.32
N GLN A 132 22.18 4.11 -6.15
CA GLN A 132 21.49 4.97 -5.20
C GLN A 132 21.29 6.39 -5.76
N GLU A 133 22.28 6.94 -6.47
CA GLU A 133 22.18 8.24 -7.12
C GLU A 133 21.17 8.22 -8.28
N GLU A 134 21.18 7.16 -9.10
CA GLU A 134 20.20 6.96 -10.17
C GLU A 134 18.76 6.85 -9.62
N LEU A 135 18.54 6.06 -8.56
CA LEU A 135 17.25 5.94 -7.88
C LEU A 135 16.76 7.29 -7.34
N ARG A 136 17.65 8.08 -6.71
CA ARG A 136 17.30 9.43 -6.24
C ARG A 136 16.90 10.33 -7.42
N GLY A 137 17.69 10.33 -8.49
CA GLY A 137 17.39 11.09 -9.71
C GLY A 137 16.05 10.72 -10.33
N MET A 138 15.71 9.43 -10.38
CA MET A 138 14.41 8.98 -10.88
C MET A 138 13.24 9.43 -10.00
N LEU A 139 13.40 9.42 -8.68
CA LEU A 139 12.36 9.87 -7.75
C LEU A 139 12.07 11.37 -7.90
N ASP A 140 13.09 12.15 -8.23
CA ASP A 140 13.00 13.60 -8.43
C ASP A 140 12.53 13.98 -9.85
N ASP A 141 12.59 13.05 -10.81
CA ASP A 141 12.17 13.27 -12.20
C ASP A 141 10.71 12.77 -12.44
N PRO A 142 9.70 13.66 -12.43
CA PRO A 142 8.30 13.28 -12.63
C PRO A 142 8.00 12.76 -14.04
N ASP A 143 8.87 12.99 -15.02
CA ASP A 143 8.68 12.55 -16.40
C ASP A 143 9.15 11.11 -16.63
N ARG A 144 9.89 10.53 -15.66
CA ARG A 144 10.25 9.10 -15.69
C ARG A 144 9.04 8.22 -15.51
N SER A 145 9.00 7.11 -16.23
CA SER A 145 7.84 6.23 -16.13
C SER A 145 7.82 5.52 -14.78
N ARG A 146 6.61 5.37 -14.21
CA ARG A 146 6.37 4.53 -13.05
C ARG A 146 6.92 3.10 -13.22
N GLN A 147 6.82 2.54 -14.42
CA GLN A 147 7.25 1.17 -14.69
C GLN A 147 8.77 1.04 -14.56
N GLU A 148 9.53 2.00 -15.10
CA GLU A 148 10.98 2.04 -14.91
C GLU A 148 11.34 2.21 -13.44
N LEU A 149 10.65 3.10 -12.71
CA LEU A 149 10.90 3.30 -11.28
C LEU A 149 10.65 2.02 -10.47
N VAL A 150 9.52 1.33 -10.72
CA VAL A 150 9.21 0.05 -10.07
C VAL A 150 10.22 -1.02 -10.44
N GLY A 151 10.63 -1.09 -11.71
CA GLY A 151 11.65 -2.03 -12.18
C GLY A 151 12.96 -1.83 -11.42
N MET A 152 13.49 -0.61 -11.42
CA MET A 152 14.75 -0.30 -10.74
C MET A 152 14.68 -0.54 -9.23
N MET A 153 13.56 -0.20 -8.59
CA MET A 153 13.33 -0.50 -7.18
C MET A 153 13.35 -2.01 -6.90
N LEU A 154 12.69 -2.81 -7.72
CA LEU A 154 12.68 -4.28 -7.57
C LEU A 154 14.06 -4.89 -7.80
N GLU A 155 14.82 -4.37 -8.75
CA GLU A 155 16.18 -4.83 -8.97
C GLU A 155 17.15 -4.38 -7.86
N GLY A 156 16.87 -3.24 -7.20
CA GLY A 156 17.67 -2.71 -6.09
C GLY A 156 17.39 -3.41 -4.76
N VAL A 157 16.11 -3.66 -4.45
CA VAL A 157 15.68 -4.34 -3.21
C VAL A 157 15.77 -5.87 -3.35
N GLY A 158 15.73 -6.38 -4.58
CA GLY A 158 15.62 -7.81 -4.88
C GLY A 158 14.17 -8.29 -4.81
N ALA A 159 13.92 -9.44 -5.44
CA ALA A 159 12.61 -10.10 -5.42
C ALA A 159 12.65 -11.33 -4.51
N PRO A 160 11.66 -11.51 -3.60
CA PRO A 160 11.59 -12.72 -2.80
C PRO A 160 11.32 -13.94 -3.71
N ALA A 161 11.77 -15.11 -3.27
CA ALA A 161 11.56 -16.33 -4.05
C ALA A 161 10.06 -16.57 -4.33
N GLY A 162 9.72 -16.89 -5.58
CA GLY A 162 8.32 -17.11 -5.99
C GLY A 162 7.50 -15.82 -6.18
N TRP A 163 8.15 -14.65 -6.23
CA TRP A 163 7.53 -13.40 -6.66
C TRP A 163 7.01 -13.51 -8.12
N PRO A 164 5.88 -12.86 -8.47
CA PRO A 164 5.00 -12.05 -7.62
C PRO A 164 3.95 -12.87 -6.85
N SER A 165 3.78 -14.15 -7.18
CA SER A 165 2.71 -14.99 -6.67
C SER A 165 2.78 -15.24 -5.17
N SER A 166 3.98 -15.37 -4.59
CA SER A 166 4.16 -15.55 -3.14
C SER A 166 3.62 -14.37 -2.34
N VAL A 167 3.93 -13.14 -2.79
CA VAL A 167 3.47 -11.92 -2.14
C VAL A 167 1.97 -11.70 -2.34
N ALA A 168 1.44 -12.03 -3.51
CA ALA A 168 0.00 -12.03 -3.72
C ALA A 168 -0.71 -13.00 -2.76
N ALA A 169 -0.22 -14.25 -2.63
CA ALA A 169 -0.79 -15.25 -1.74
C ALA A 169 -0.70 -14.85 -0.26
N PHE A 170 0.43 -14.25 0.16
CA PHE A 170 0.57 -13.71 1.49
C PHE A 170 -0.47 -12.61 1.76
N ALA A 171 -0.61 -11.65 0.85
CA ALA A 171 -1.60 -10.59 0.98
C ALA A 171 -3.05 -11.14 1.07
N GLU A 172 -3.38 -12.22 0.37
CA GLU A 172 -4.70 -12.87 0.51
C GLU A 172 -4.91 -13.50 1.90
N ARG A 173 -3.90 -14.14 2.49
CA ARG A 173 -3.98 -14.67 3.87
C ARG A 173 -4.21 -13.56 4.88
N VAL A 174 -3.51 -12.45 4.69
CA VAL A 174 -3.61 -11.26 5.55
C VAL A 174 -5.00 -10.62 5.42
N VAL A 175 -5.56 -10.52 4.21
CA VAL A 175 -6.95 -10.07 3.98
C VAL A 175 -7.94 -11.01 4.67
N ALA A 176 -7.72 -12.34 4.60
CA ALA A 176 -8.57 -13.35 5.23
C ALA A 176 -8.57 -13.28 6.77
N ALA A 177 -7.51 -12.74 7.38
CA ALA A 177 -7.44 -12.50 8.82
C ALA A 177 -8.39 -11.38 9.30
N ARG A 178 -8.96 -10.57 8.38
CA ARG A 178 -9.99 -9.54 8.68
C ARG A 178 -9.65 -8.60 9.85
N GLY A 179 -8.38 -8.26 10.03
CA GLY A 179 -7.94 -7.36 11.10
C GLY A 179 -7.81 -8.02 12.48
N ASP A 180 -7.89 -9.35 12.59
CA ASP A 180 -7.54 -10.07 13.82
C ASP A 180 -6.04 -9.87 14.10
N ALA A 181 -5.74 -9.05 15.12
CA ALA A 181 -4.38 -8.69 15.48
C ALA A 181 -3.52 -9.90 15.87
N ALA A 182 -4.10 -10.92 16.51
CA ALA A 182 -3.34 -12.12 16.91
C ALA A 182 -3.00 -12.98 15.70
N GLU A 183 -3.94 -13.15 14.78
CA GLU A 183 -3.72 -13.89 13.54
C GLU A 183 -2.75 -13.16 12.59
N LEU A 184 -2.89 -11.84 12.45
CA LEU A 184 -1.95 -11.01 11.70
C LEU A 184 -0.53 -11.14 12.24
N LYS A 185 -0.37 -11.02 13.56
CA LYS A 185 0.92 -11.18 14.23
C LYS A 185 1.53 -12.56 13.96
N ARG A 186 0.72 -13.62 13.96
CA ARG A 186 1.16 -14.99 13.63
C ARG A 186 1.61 -15.10 12.16
N LEU A 187 0.87 -14.51 11.23
CA LEU A 187 1.22 -14.49 9.81
C LEU A 187 2.53 -13.74 9.56
N TYR A 188 2.72 -12.60 10.21
CA TYR A 188 3.94 -11.79 10.10
C TYR A 188 5.17 -12.50 10.64
N VAL A 189 5.05 -13.16 11.81
CA VAL A 189 6.12 -13.98 12.35
C VAL A 189 6.52 -15.07 11.36
N ALA A 190 5.53 -15.78 10.79
CA ALA A 190 5.80 -16.86 9.85
C ALA A 190 6.42 -16.40 8.53
N GLU A 191 6.08 -15.20 8.05
CA GLU A 191 6.56 -14.69 6.76
C GLU A 191 7.93 -14.01 6.86
N PHE A 192 8.17 -13.23 7.92
CA PHE A 192 9.34 -12.35 8.00
C PHE A 192 10.45 -12.82 8.93
N PHE A 193 10.15 -13.72 9.88
CA PHE A 193 11.12 -14.15 10.90
C PHE A 193 11.50 -15.62 10.80
N LEU A 194 10.71 -16.44 10.12
CA LEU A 194 10.98 -17.87 9.97
C LEU A 194 11.47 -18.17 8.56
N GLY A 195 12.52 -19.00 8.46
CA GLY A 195 12.98 -19.55 7.19
C GLY A 195 11.94 -20.46 6.54
N ARG A 196 12.11 -20.75 5.25
CA ARG A 196 11.16 -21.60 4.51
C ARG A 196 11.04 -23.01 5.12
N PRO A 197 9.87 -23.64 5.00
CA PRO A 197 9.68 -25.05 5.34
C PRO A 197 10.75 -25.94 4.69
N PRO A 198 11.18 -27.03 5.34
CA PRO A 198 10.47 -27.72 6.42
C PRO A 198 10.91 -27.36 7.85
N ARG A 199 12.02 -26.63 8.04
CA ARG A 199 12.61 -26.44 9.38
C ARG A 199 12.00 -25.30 10.18
N GLY A 200 11.50 -24.24 9.52
CA GLY A 200 10.90 -23.09 10.21
C GLY A 200 11.83 -22.45 11.24
N GLU A 201 13.15 -22.63 11.08
CA GLU A 201 14.15 -22.03 11.97
C GLU A 201 14.12 -20.52 11.80
N VAL A 202 14.34 -19.79 12.89
CA VAL A 202 14.36 -18.33 12.88
C VAL A 202 15.51 -17.85 12.00
N MET A 203 15.25 -16.86 11.15
CA MET A 203 16.27 -16.29 10.26
C MET A 203 17.48 -15.80 11.06
N GLU A 204 18.66 -15.89 10.46
CA GLU A 204 19.91 -15.44 11.08
C GLU A 204 19.78 -13.96 11.51
N ASN A 205 20.21 -13.66 12.74
CA ASN A 205 20.10 -12.33 13.37
C ASN A 205 18.67 -11.82 13.65
N ALA A 206 17.60 -12.57 13.33
CA ALA A 206 16.21 -12.14 13.52
C ALA A 206 15.64 -12.48 14.91
N GLN A 207 16.29 -13.34 15.70
CA GLN A 207 15.76 -13.84 16.99
C GLN A 207 15.45 -12.71 17.98
N LYS A 208 16.36 -11.74 18.13
CA LYS A 208 16.16 -10.61 19.03
C LYS A 208 14.92 -9.78 18.64
N TYR A 209 14.76 -9.53 17.35
CA TYR A 209 13.63 -8.79 16.79
C TYR A 209 12.32 -9.55 16.96
N LEU A 210 12.35 -10.87 16.75
CA LEU A 210 11.20 -11.74 16.96
C LEU A 210 10.74 -11.73 18.43
N ASP A 211 11.68 -11.74 19.37
CA ASP A 211 11.37 -11.71 20.80
C ASP A 211 10.77 -10.37 21.22
N GLU A 212 11.33 -9.25 20.77
CA GLU A 212 10.79 -7.89 21.01
C GLU A 212 9.38 -7.74 20.38
N TYR A 213 9.21 -8.20 19.14
CA TYR A 213 7.93 -8.16 18.43
C TYR A 213 6.87 -9.01 19.13
N ARG A 214 7.20 -10.22 19.59
CA ARG A 214 6.28 -11.09 20.34
C ARG A 214 5.88 -10.51 21.69
N ALA A 215 6.84 -9.96 22.43
CA ALA A 215 6.64 -9.42 23.78
C ALA A 215 5.78 -8.14 23.79
N SER A 216 5.81 -7.35 22.72
CA SER A 216 5.04 -6.11 22.65
C SER A 216 3.65 -6.30 22.05
N ALA A 217 2.63 -5.72 22.69
CA ALA A 217 1.27 -5.66 22.13
C ALA A 217 1.08 -4.52 21.12
N SER A 218 2.00 -3.55 21.07
CA SER A 218 1.88 -2.32 20.28
C SER A 218 2.97 -2.14 19.22
N LEU A 219 4.02 -2.97 19.23
CA LEU A 219 5.10 -2.89 18.25
C LEU A 219 4.60 -3.40 16.90
N THR A 220 4.82 -2.62 15.86
CA THR A 220 4.56 -2.98 14.47
C THR A 220 5.82 -3.51 13.80
N LEU A 221 5.69 -4.16 12.65
CA LEU A 221 6.83 -4.60 11.82
C LEU A 221 7.73 -3.43 11.38
N GLU A 222 7.19 -2.22 11.35
CA GLU A 222 7.89 -1.01 10.87
C GLU A 222 8.54 -0.21 12.00
N ASP A 223 8.27 -0.56 13.26
CA ASP A 223 8.92 0.06 14.39
C ASP A 223 10.35 -0.50 14.53
N PRO A 224 11.39 0.35 14.54
CA PRO A 224 12.73 -0.10 14.82
C PRO A 224 12.81 -0.65 16.26
N PRO A 225 13.67 -1.65 16.52
CA PRO A 225 13.90 -2.15 17.87
C PRO A 225 14.33 -0.99 18.76
N ALA A 226 13.87 -0.98 20.01
CA ALA A 226 14.24 0.04 20.99
C ALA A 226 15.77 0.13 21.22
N THR A 227 16.52 -0.88 20.75
CA THR A 227 17.96 -1.03 20.93
C THR A 227 18.81 -0.76 19.67
N ALA A 228 18.22 -0.44 18.51
CA ALA A 228 18.98 -0.18 17.28
C ALA A 228 19.80 1.13 17.31
N GLY A 229 19.65 1.95 18.35
CA GLY A 229 20.34 3.23 18.53
C GLY A 229 21.58 3.22 19.43
N ARG A 230 22.11 2.06 19.84
CA ARG A 230 23.41 2.01 20.55
C ARG A 230 24.35 1.02 19.87
N ALA A 231 25.15 1.54 18.94
CA ALA A 231 26.46 0.96 18.71
C ALA A 231 27.20 0.88 20.05
N PRO A 232 27.82 -0.25 20.42
CA PRO A 232 28.69 -0.28 21.57
C PRO A 232 29.81 0.71 21.32
N ALA A 233 29.89 1.76 22.14
CA ALA A 233 31.11 2.53 22.25
C ALA A 233 32.21 1.54 22.60
N GLY A 234 33.18 1.36 21.69
CA GLY A 234 34.35 0.54 21.93
C GLY A 234 35.01 1.00 23.24
N GLN A 235 34.86 0.20 24.27
CA GLN A 235 35.83 0.15 25.35
C GLN A 235 36.91 -0.82 24.90
N ASP A 236 37.90 -0.30 24.19
CA ASP A 236 39.24 -0.87 24.22
C ASP A 236 40.16 0.23 24.74
N GLY A 237 40.32 0.21 26.06
CA GLY A 237 41.50 0.74 26.70
C GLY A 237 42.52 -0.38 26.82
N LEU A 238 43.66 -0.22 26.16
CA LEU A 238 45.00 -0.34 26.71
C LEU A 238 46.02 0.16 25.67
#